data_AF-A0A2T4I825-F1
#
_entry.id   AF-A0A2T4I825-F1
#
_cell.length_a   1.000
_cell.length_b   1.000
_cell.length_c   1.000
_cell.angle_alpha   90.00
_cell.angle_beta   90.00
_cell.angle_gamma   90.00
#
_symmetry.space_group_name_H-M   'P 1'
#
loop_
_entity.id
_entity.type
_entity.pdbx_description
1 polymer ?
#
loop_
_entity_poly.entity_id
_entity_poly.type
_entity_poly.pdbx_seq_one_letter_code
_entity_poly.pdbx_strand_id
1 'polypeptide(L)'
;MRVVIAAPVLMGLALSGCGPKALTLPDDPIDRAATCGVVAALGARAAGGGNVAAALPFDRQAGIMHYALLAGAEGKSFDQSRAAAVAARMPQLEAGISAGKWQDLAPACAAAYPQTQEPAGGPIDLPQDALRAETGCYALGAFLNKTLGGPTSAYKDRLAEFTPMNRALDAKIGAGIAARGLKPDAAVALRSEALATMVKLGPPAGVMASCVARFTPKG
;
A
#
# COMPACT_ATOMS: atom_id res chain seq x y z
N MET A 1 -22.48 -44.69 65.19
CA MET A 1 -21.72 -44.23 64.01
C MET A 1 -22.61 -43.39 63.13
N ARG A 2 -22.47 -42.07 63.16
CA ARG A 2 -23.05 -41.18 62.14
C ARG A 2 -22.00 -40.13 61.81
N VAL A 3 -21.69 -40.10 60.52
CA VAL A 3 -20.54 -39.46 59.89
C VAL A 3 -20.80 -37.96 59.77
N VAL A 4 -19.82 -37.16 60.21
CA VAL A 4 -19.70 -35.73 59.90
C VAL A 4 -18.94 -35.64 58.58
N ILE A 5 -19.52 -35.03 57.53
CA ILE A 5 -18.76 -34.56 56.36
C ILE A 5 -19.11 -33.09 56.15
N ALA A 6 -18.07 -32.28 56.31
CA ALA A 6 -18.03 -30.85 56.10
C ALA A 6 -18.13 -30.49 54.62
N ALA A 7 -18.77 -29.36 54.33
CA ALA A 7 -18.73 -28.70 53.03
C ALA A 7 -17.35 -28.09 52.75
N PRO A 8 -16.87 -28.13 51.50
CA PRO A 8 -16.03 -27.11 50.95
C PRO A 8 -16.78 -26.31 49.89
N VAL A 9 -16.87 -25.00 50.14
CA VAL A 9 -17.10 -23.97 49.14
C VAL A 9 -15.94 -24.02 48.14
N LEU A 10 -16.24 -24.26 46.86
CA LEU A 10 -15.29 -24.05 45.77
C LEU A 10 -15.84 -22.98 44.83
N MET A 11 -15.29 -21.78 45.04
CA MET A 11 -15.27 -20.67 44.10
C MET A 11 -14.45 -21.02 42.86
N GLY A 12 -14.84 -20.44 41.72
CA GLY A 12 -14.01 -20.29 40.52
C GLY A 12 -14.58 -21.04 39.30
N LEU A 13 -14.72 -20.47 38.11
CA LEU A 13 -14.33 -19.17 37.59
C LEU A 13 -15.38 -18.74 36.55
N ALA A 14 -15.96 -17.56 36.75
CA ALA A 14 -16.60 -16.84 35.66
C ALA A 14 -15.52 -16.45 34.64
N LEU A 15 -15.52 -17.06 33.46
CA LEU A 15 -14.79 -16.58 32.28
C LEU A 15 -15.47 -15.31 31.73
N SER A 16 -15.55 -14.26 32.55
CA SER A 16 -15.77 -12.90 32.07
C SER A 16 -14.43 -12.36 31.56
N GLY A 17 -14.07 -12.75 30.33
CA GLY A 17 -12.82 -12.32 29.71
C GLY A 17 -12.77 -12.37 28.18
N CYS A 18 -13.82 -12.79 27.49
CA CYS A 18 -13.86 -12.79 26.01
C CYS A 18 -14.28 -11.42 25.45
N GLY A 19 -13.52 -10.38 25.78
CA GLY A 19 -13.51 -9.15 24.98
C GLY A 19 -12.54 -9.32 23.81
N PRO A 20 -12.77 -8.69 22.64
CA PRO A 20 -11.82 -8.75 21.54
C PRO A 20 -10.46 -8.22 21.99
N LYS A 21 -9.40 -9.00 21.70
CA LYS A 21 -8.02 -8.71 22.09
C LYS A 21 -7.64 -7.31 21.62
N ALA A 22 -7.10 -6.50 22.54
CA ALA A 22 -6.50 -5.23 22.18
C ALA A 22 -5.33 -5.49 21.23
N LEU A 23 -5.39 -4.88 20.06
CA LEU A 23 -4.33 -4.97 19.06
C LEU A 23 -3.40 -3.78 19.23
N THR A 24 -2.10 -4.00 19.07
CA THR A 24 -1.08 -2.95 19.00
C THR A 24 -0.32 -3.07 17.69
N LEU A 25 0.27 -1.98 17.21
CA LEU A 25 1.14 -2.04 16.04
C LEU A 25 2.42 -2.84 16.37
N PRO A 26 2.84 -3.77 15.49
CA PRO A 26 4.12 -4.44 15.63
C PRO A 26 5.33 -3.49 15.50
N ASP A 27 6.44 -3.84 16.16
CA ASP A 27 7.72 -3.13 16.04
C ASP A 27 8.47 -3.52 14.75
N ASP A 28 8.34 -4.77 14.30
CA ASP A 28 8.92 -5.21 13.04
C ASP A 28 8.29 -4.42 11.87
N PRO A 29 9.09 -3.81 10.98
CA PRO A 29 8.58 -2.95 9.93
C PRO A 29 7.76 -3.67 8.86
N ILE A 30 8.02 -4.95 8.59
CA ILE A 30 7.24 -5.74 7.64
C ILE A 30 5.88 -6.07 8.24
N ASP A 31 5.86 -6.56 9.49
CA ASP A 31 4.63 -6.86 10.20
C ASP A 31 3.79 -5.60 10.42
N ARG A 32 4.42 -4.46 10.76
CA ARG A 32 3.72 -3.17 10.90
C ARG A 32 3.07 -2.72 9.60
N ALA A 33 3.79 -2.75 8.48
CA ALA A 33 3.25 -2.36 7.18
C ALA A 33 2.12 -3.32 6.75
N ALA A 34 2.30 -4.62 6.96
CA ALA A 34 1.30 -5.62 6.64
C ALA A 34 0.05 -5.47 7.52
N THR A 35 0.21 -5.25 8.83
CA THR A 35 -0.90 -4.95 9.75
C THR A 35 -1.68 -3.74 9.28
N CYS A 36 -1.01 -2.64 8.92
CA CYS A 36 -1.70 -1.44 8.46
C CYS A 36 -2.34 -1.60 7.08
N GLY A 37 -1.73 -2.39 6.18
CA GLY A 37 -2.37 -2.80 4.93
C GLY A 37 -3.66 -3.59 5.17
N VAL A 38 -3.65 -4.54 6.12
CA VAL A 38 -4.86 -5.30 6.51
C VAL A 38 -5.91 -4.38 7.13
N VAL A 39 -5.54 -3.49 8.04
CA VAL A 39 -6.46 -2.50 8.63
C VAL A 39 -7.10 -1.63 7.54
N ALA A 40 -6.31 -1.17 6.57
CA ALA A 40 -6.82 -0.42 5.43
C ALA A 40 -7.77 -1.25 4.55
N ALA A 41 -7.47 -2.54 4.35
CA ALA A 41 -8.33 -3.44 3.59
C ALA A 41 -9.67 -3.68 4.30
N LEU A 42 -9.65 -3.96 5.61
CA LEU A 42 -10.84 -4.12 6.43
C LEU A 42 -11.68 -2.84 6.46
N GLY A 43 -11.04 -1.68 6.60
CA GLY A 43 -11.69 -0.37 6.51
C GLY A 43 -12.36 -0.14 5.15
N ALA A 44 -11.66 -0.44 4.05
CA ALA A 44 -12.21 -0.30 2.70
C ALA A 44 -13.41 -1.24 2.47
N ARG A 45 -13.35 -2.48 2.99
CA ARG A 45 -14.44 -3.46 2.92
C ARG A 45 -15.65 -3.02 3.75
N ALA A 46 -15.42 -2.54 4.97
CA ALA A 46 -16.48 -2.04 5.85
C ALA A 46 -17.21 -0.83 5.24
N ALA A 47 -16.50 0.06 4.57
CA ALA A 47 -17.08 1.20 3.88
C ALA A 47 -17.86 0.83 2.59
N GLY A 48 -17.62 -0.36 2.04
CA GLY A 48 -18.19 -0.82 0.76
C GLY A 48 -19.62 -1.39 0.82
N GLY A 49 -20.33 -1.23 1.94
CA GLY A 49 -21.77 -1.53 2.00
C GLY A 49 -22.17 -3.01 1.94
N GLY A 50 -21.24 -3.94 2.23
CA GLY A 50 -21.57 -5.35 2.50
C GLY A 50 -21.32 -6.36 1.37
N ASN A 51 -20.97 -5.94 0.15
CA ASN A 51 -20.50 -6.88 -0.88
C ASN A 51 -19.01 -7.16 -0.74
N VAL A 52 -18.67 -8.07 0.18
CA VAL A 52 -17.29 -8.47 0.47
C VAL A 52 -16.63 -9.21 -0.71
N ALA A 53 -17.42 -9.75 -1.64
CA ALA A 53 -16.93 -10.46 -2.82
C ALA A 53 -16.61 -9.54 -4.01
N ALA A 54 -17.14 -8.32 -4.06
CA ALA A 54 -16.87 -7.38 -5.15
C ALA A 54 -15.40 -6.92 -5.15
N ALA A 55 -14.88 -6.51 -6.30
CA ALA A 55 -13.61 -5.78 -6.32
C ALA A 55 -13.78 -4.42 -5.60
N LEU A 56 -12.76 -4.00 -4.86
CA LEU A 56 -12.73 -2.66 -4.29
C LEU A 56 -12.59 -1.61 -5.40
N PRO A 57 -12.99 -0.35 -5.20
CA PRO A 57 -12.60 0.73 -6.10
C PRO A 57 -11.08 0.81 -6.25
N PHE A 58 -10.60 1.18 -7.44
CA PHE A 58 -9.16 1.22 -7.77
C PHE A 58 -8.34 1.99 -6.73
N ASP A 59 -8.78 3.19 -6.35
CA ASP A 59 -8.05 4.05 -5.41
C ASP A 59 -7.90 3.40 -4.03
N ARG A 60 -8.93 2.66 -3.58
CA ARG A 60 -8.89 1.90 -2.32
C ARG A 60 -7.91 0.73 -2.44
N GLN A 61 -7.97 -0.03 -3.53
CA GLN A 61 -7.06 -1.15 -3.75
C GLN A 61 -5.60 -0.67 -3.85
N ALA A 62 -5.34 0.40 -4.59
CA ALA A 62 -4.02 1.01 -4.72
C ALA A 62 -3.53 1.58 -3.38
N GLY A 63 -4.42 2.17 -2.58
CA GLY A 63 -4.12 2.64 -1.22
C GLY A 63 -3.74 1.50 -0.26
N ILE A 64 -4.39 0.34 -0.35
CA ILE A 64 -4.00 -0.85 0.44
C ILE A 64 -2.59 -1.31 0.06
N MET A 65 -2.28 -1.35 -1.25
CA MET A 65 -0.95 -1.73 -1.74
C MET A 65 0.13 -0.71 -1.38
N HIS A 66 -0.25 0.52 -1.03
CA HIS A 66 0.70 1.59 -0.72
C HIS A 66 1.59 1.25 0.47
N TYR A 67 1.09 0.51 1.46
CA TYR A 67 1.90 0.07 2.60
C TYR A 67 3.08 -0.84 2.17
N ALA A 68 2.85 -1.76 1.23
CA ALA A 68 3.90 -2.59 0.65
C ALA A 68 4.89 -1.75 -0.19
N LEU A 69 4.37 -0.79 -0.97
CA LEU A 69 5.20 0.14 -1.74
C LEU A 69 6.10 1.00 -0.83
N LEU A 70 5.56 1.52 0.28
CA LEU A 70 6.31 2.32 1.25
C LEU A 70 7.39 1.49 1.94
N ALA A 71 7.11 0.24 2.29
CA ALA A 71 8.13 -0.66 2.82
C ALA A 71 9.25 -0.90 1.79
N GLY A 72 8.89 -1.17 0.52
CA GLY A 72 9.87 -1.28 -0.56
C GLY A 72 10.67 -0.01 -0.80
N ALA A 73 10.12 1.15 -0.48
CA ALA A 73 10.77 2.44 -0.67
C ALA A 73 11.46 2.99 0.57
N GLU A 74 11.57 2.27 1.69
CA GLU A 74 12.15 2.81 2.92
C GLU A 74 13.57 3.38 2.70
N GLY A 75 14.38 2.68 1.89
CA GLY A 75 15.70 3.14 1.47
C GLY A 75 15.69 4.21 0.37
N LYS A 76 16.87 4.41 -0.23
CA LYS A 76 17.04 5.33 -1.38
C LYS A 76 16.46 4.75 -2.66
N SER A 77 16.62 3.44 -2.86
CA SER A 77 16.17 2.70 -4.04
C SER A 77 15.05 1.75 -3.66
N PHE A 78 14.13 1.50 -4.57
CA PHE A 78 13.03 0.58 -4.35
C PHE A 78 13.51 -0.87 -4.26
N ASP A 79 13.24 -1.51 -3.12
CA ASP A 79 13.47 -2.92 -2.85
C ASP A 79 12.19 -3.73 -3.09
N GLN A 80 12.18 -4.47 -4.19
CA GLN A 80 11.06 -5.33 -4.57
C GLN A 80 10.85 -6.48 -3.59
N SER A 81 11.92 -7.01 -2.98
CA SER A 81 11.83 -8.13 -2.04
C SER A 81 11.13 -7.72 -0.75
N ARG A 82 11.40 -6.51 -0.28
CA ARG A 82 10.77 -5.93 0.92
C ARG A 82 9.28 -5.64 0.69
N ALA A 83 8.92 -5.08 -0.46
CA ALA A 83 7.51 -4.90 -0.83
C ALA A 83 6.76 -6.25 -0.95
N ALA A 84 7.39 -7.25 -1.56
CA ALA A 84 6.82 -8.59 -1.70
C ALA A 84 6.64 -9.28 -0.33
N ALA A 85 7.58 -9.09 0.60
CA ALA A 85 7.48 -9.62 1.96
C ALA A 85 6.24 -9.08 2.69
N VAL A 86 5.97 -7.77 2.59
CA VAL A 86 4.74 -7.18 3.16
C VAL A 86 3.49 -7.78 2.52
N ALA A 87 3.43 -7.84 1.19
CA ALA A 87 2.28 -8.38 0.48
C ALA A 87 2.01 -9.87 0.83
N ALA A 88 3.07 -10.67 0.99
CA ALA A 88 2.98 -12.07 1.40
C ALA A 88 2.56 -12.23 2.87
N ARG A 89 2.88 -11.24 3.72
CA ARG A 89 2.58 -11.25 5.15
C ARG A 89 1.13 -10.87 5.45
N MET A 90 0.55 -9.95 4.70
CA MET A 90 -0.85 -9.49 4.88
C MET A 90 -1.88 -10.63 5.04
N PRO A 91 -1.99 -11.62 4.14
CA PRO A 91 -3.00 -12.68 4.28
C PRO A 91 -2.80 -13.55 5.54
N GLN A 92 -1.57 -13.62 6.07
CA GLN A 92 -1.28 -14.38 7.30
C GLN A 92 -1.78 -13.65 8.55
N LEU A 93 -1.88 -12.32 8.50
CA LEU A 93 -2.31 -11.48 9.62
C LEU A 93 -3.82 -11.19 9.61
N GLU A 94 -4.48 -11.34 8.45
CA GLU A 94 -5.87 -10.94 8.24
C GLU A 94 -6.85 -11.53 9.26
N ALA A 95 -6.82 -12.86 9.47
CA ALA A 95 -7.72 -13.53 10.40
C ALA A 95 -7.53 -13.05 11.86
N GLY A 96 -6.27 -12.86 12.28
CA GLY A 96 -5.96 -12.40 13.64
C GLY A 96 -6.37 -10.95 13.89
N ILE A 97 -6.17 -10.08 12.89
CA ILE A 97 -6.52 -8.66 12.98
C ILE A 97 -8.04 -8.48 12.90
N SER A 98 -8.71 -9.13 11.94
CA SER A 98 -10.17 -9.02 11.75
C SER A 98 -10.99 -9.52 12.94
N ALA A 99 -10.48 -10.49 13.71
CA ALA A 99 -11.10 -10.97 14.94
C ALA A 99 -10.95 -10.00 16.14
N GLY A 100 -10.05 -9.02 16.04
CA GLY A 100 -9.78 -8.03 17.10
C GLY A 100 -10.45 -6.66 16.85
N LYS A 101 -10.14 -5.69 17.73
CA LYS A 101 -10.57 -4.29 17.56
C LYS A 101 -9.67 -3.54 16.58
N TRP A 102 -9.66 -3.95 15.33
CA TRP A 102 -8.77 -3.38 14.30
C TRP A 102 -9.06 -1.91 14.01
N GLN A 103 -10.27 -1.42 14.28
CA GLN A 103 -10.64 -0.01 14.12
C GLN A 103 -9.76 0.90 14.99
N ASP A 104 -9.37 0.43 16.18
CA ASP A 104 -8.51 1.17 17.11
C ASP A 104 -7.08 1.32 16.56
N LEU A 105 -6.67 0.47 15.60
CA LEU A 105 -5.37 0.59 14.93
C LEU A 105 -5.35 1.63 13.81
N ALA A 106 -6.50 2.03 13.27
CA ALA A 106 -6.54 2.92 12.10
C ALA A 106 -5.83 4.27 12.34
N PRO A 107 -6.02 4.98 13.48
CA PRO A 107 -5.28 6.20 13.78
C PRO A 107 -3.76 5.97 13.93
N ALA A 108 -3.37 4.86 14.55
CA ALA A 108 -1.96 4.50 14.72
C ALA A 108 -1.29 4.21 13.37
N CYS A 109 -2.00 3.55 12.45
CA CYS A 109 -1.53 3.31 11.09
C CYS A 109 -1.38 4.60 10.29
N ALA A 110 -2.33 5.53 10.39
CA ALA A 110 -2.23 6.83 9.74
C ALA A 110 -1.02 7.64 10.26
N ALA A 111 -0.75 7.57 11.58
CA ALA A 111 0.42 8.20 12.18
C ALA A 111 1.75 7.55 11.74
N ALA A 112 1.78 6.22 11.61
CA ALA A 112 2.97 5.48 11.20
C ALA A 112 3.27 5.61 9.69
N TYR A 113 2.24 5.83 8.86
CA TYR A 113 2.36 5.94 7.40
C TYR A 113 1.63 7.18 6.88
N PRO A 114 2.10 8.40 7.22
CA PRO A 114 1.43 9.64 6.83
C PRO A 114 1.32 9.81 5.30
N GLN A 115 2.22 9.21 4.53
CA GLN A 115 2.18 9.25 3.06
C GLN A 115 0.94 8.57 2.46
N THR A 116 0.29 7.69 3.22
CA THR A 116 -0.96 7.02 2.78
C THR A 116 -2.17 7.94 2.85
N GLN A 117 -2.01 9.12 3.44
CA GLN A 117 -3.06 10.12 3.53
C GLN A 117 -3.01 11.03 2.30
N GLU A 118 -4.17 11.47 1.83
CA GLU A 118 -4.23 12.49 0.77
C GLU A 118 -3.55 13.78 1.26
N PRO A 119 -2.67 14.40 0.45
CA PRO A 119 -2.01 15.63 0.84
C PRO A 119 -3.03 16.76 1.04
N ALA A 120 -2.88 17.49 2.14
CA ALA A 120 -3.63 18.71 2.36
C ALA A 120 -3.13 19.81 1.40
N GLY A 121 -3.88 20.12 0.34
CA GLY A 121 -3.58 21.29 -0.50
C GLY A 121 -3.68 21.12 -2.02
N GLY A 122 -4.08 19.97 -2.54
CA GLY A 122 -4.32 19.79 -3.98
C GLY A 122 -3.38 18.77 -4.64
N PRO A 123 -3.07 18.93 -5.95
CA PRO A 123 -2.29 17.95 -6.70
C PRO A 123 -0.94 17.65 -6.06
N ILE A 124 -0.48 16.40 -6.20
CA ILE A 124 0.83 15.99 -5.71
C ILE A 124 1.93 16.64 -6.57
N ASP A 125 2.86 17.33 -5.90
CA ASP A 125 4.04 17.92 -6.51
C ASP A 125 5.03 16.83 -6.97
N LEU A 126 5.14 16.69 -8.28
CA LEU A 126 6.09 15.78 -8.90
C LEU A 126 7.52 16.35 -8.86
N PRO A 127 8.57 15.50 -8.91
CA PRO A 127 9.94 15.98 -8.95
C PRO A 127 10.18 17.03 -10.05
N GLN A 128 11.02 18.03 -9.75
CA GLN A 128 11.35 19.10 -10.69
C GLN A 128 12.26 18.60 -11.81
N ASP A 129 13.17 17.67 -11.51
CA ASP A 129 14.00 17.01 -12.51
C ASP A 129 13.14 16.18 -13.47
N ALA A 130 13.07 16.61 -14.73
CA ALA A 130 12.18 16.01 -15.73
C ALA A 130 12.42 14.51 -15.89
N LEU A 131 13.67 14.08 -16.06
CA LEU A 131 13.98 12.67 -16.25
C LEU A 131 13.58 11.81 -15.03
N ARG A 132 13.81 12.29 -13.80
CA ARG A 132 13.35 11.59 -12.58
C ARG A 132 11.82 11.54 -12.49
N ALA A 133 11.12 12.63 -12.80
CA ALA A 133 9.66 12.66 -12.76
C ALA A 133 9.04 11.72 -13.81
N GLU A 134 9.53 11.78 -15.04
CA GLU A 134 9.12 10.90 -16.15
C GLU A 134 9.38 9.43 -15.79
N THR A 135 10.61 9.12 -15.34
CA THR A 135 10.99 7.75 -14.96
C THR A 135 10.15 7.24 -13.79
N GLY A 136 9.89 8.08 -12.79
CA GLY A 136 9.09 7.75 -11.63
C GLY A 136 7.62 7.48 -11.98
N CYS A 137 7.00 8.36 -12.77
CA CYS A 137 5.63 8.19 -13.25
C CYS A 137 5.47 6.92 -14.09
N TYR A 138 6.41 6.67 -14.99
CA TYR A 138 6.44 5.44 -15.78
C TYR A 138 6.60 4.20 -14.90
N ALA A 139 7.53 4.20 -13.95
CA ALA A 139 7.80 3.07 -13.06
C ALA A 139 6.59 2.75 -12.16
N LEU A 140 5.92 3.77 -11.61
CA LEU A 140 4.72 3.59 -10.80
C LEU A 140 3.56 3.05 -11.65
N GLY A 141 3.35 3.61 -12.84
CA GLY A 141 2.34 3.12 -13.78
C GLY A 141 2.57 1.68 -14.20
N ALA A 142 3.82 1.30 -14.48
CA ALA A 142 4.21 -0.07 -14.81
C ALA A 142 4.00 -1.03 -13.63
N PHE A 143 4.34 -0.60 -12.40
CA PHE A 143 4.08 -1.38 -11.21
C PHE A 143 2.59 -1.66 -11.02
N LEU A 144 1.75 -0.62 -11.07
CA LEU A 144 0.30 -0.76 -10.92
C LEU A 144 -0.30 -1.65 -12.01
N ASN A 145 0.15 -1.51 -13.27
CA ASN A 145 -0.27 -2.41 -14.35
C ASN A 145 0.16 -3.86 -14.10
N LYS A 146 1.39 -4.09 -13.65
CA LYS A 146 1.87 -5.45 -13.36
C LYS A 146 1.10 -6.11 -12.21
N THR A 147 0.77 -5.36 -11.18
CA THR A 147 0.13 -5.90 -9.98
C THR A 147 -1.39 -5.96 -10.08
N LEU A 148 -2.01 -5.03 -10.80
CA LEU A 148 -3.47 -4.92 -10.90
C LEU A 148 -4.01 -5.25 -12.30
N GLY A 149 -3.19 -5.38 -13.35
CA GLY A 149 -3.62 -5.40 -14.75
C GLY A 149 -3.76 -6.78 -15.41
N GLY A 150 -4.13 -7.82 -14.67
CA GLY A 150 -4.36 -9.17 -15.24
C GLY A 150 -5.53 -9.23 -16.25
N PRO A 151 -5.65 -10.30 -17.06
CA PRO A 151 -6.67 -10.42 -18.12
C PRO A 151 -8.13 -10.29 -17.63
N THR A 152 -8.39 -10.71 -16.39
CA THR A 152 -9.70 -10.65 -15.74
C THR A 152 -9.83 -9.49 -14.75
N SER A 153 -8.89 -8.53 -14.81
CA SER A 153 -8.83 -7.45 -13.84
C SER A 153 -10.06 -6.54 -13.91
N ALA A 154 -10.65 -6.29 -12.74
CA ALA A 154 -11.68 -5.27 -12.55
C ALA A 154 -11.15 -3.82 -12.77
N TYR A 155 -9.83 -3.64 -12.90
CA TYR A 155 -9.17 -2.35 -12.97
C TYR A 155 -8.70 -1.98 -14.39
N LYS A 156 -9.00 -2.81 -15.40
CA LYS A 156 -8.49 -2.63 -16.76
C LYS A 156 -8.73 -1.23 -17.33
N ASP A 157 -9.91 -0.66 -17.10
CA ASP A 157 -10.29 0.63 -17.71
C ASP A 157 -9.51 1.76 -17.04
N ARG A 158 -9.39 1.72 -15.71
CA ARG A 158 -8.59 2.69 -14.95
C ARG A 158 -7.11 2.61 -15.29
N LEU A 159 -6.57 1.40 -15.48
CA LEU A 159 -5.19 1.18 -15.89
C LEU A 159 -4.92 1.62 -17.34
N ALA A 160 -5.92 1.48 -18.22
CA ALA A 160 -5.84 1.91 -19.61
C ALA A 160 -5.60 3.42 -19.73
N GLU A 161 -6.11 4.23 -18.80
CA GLU A 161 -5.87 5.68 -18.74
C GLU A 161 -4.38 6.03 -18.63
N PHE A 162 -3.54 5.14 -18.09
CA PHE A 162 -2.10 5.38 -17.96
C PHE A 162 -1.33 5.05 -19.24
N THR A 163 -1.96 4.37 -20.20
CA THR A 163 -1.29 3.88 -21.41
C THR A 163 -0.75 4.99 -22.31
N PRO A 164 -1.51 6.06 -22.63
CA PRO A 164 -1.00 7.15 -23.47
C PRO A 164 0.22 7.83 -22.84
N MET A 165 0.16 8.08 -21.53
CA MET A 165 1.28 8.62 -20.76
C MET A 165 2.50 7.68 -20.84
N ASN A 166 2.33 6.41 -20.51
CA ASN A 166 3.45 5.45 -20.50
C ASN A 166 4.12 5.33 -21.87
N ARG A 167 3.35 5.31 -22.97
CA ARG A 167 3.89 5.32 -24.34
C ARG A 167 4.67 6.59 -24.65
N ALA A 168 4.17 7.75 -24.23
CA ALA A 168 4.86 9.02 -24.44
C ALA A 168 6.16 9.12 -23.62
N LEU A 169 6.18 8.52 -22.43
CA LEU A 169 7.33 8.55 -21.51
C LEU A 169 8.45 7.61 -21.93
N ASP A 170 8.15 6.42 -22.47
CA ASP A 170 9.18 5.41 -22.79
C ASP A 170 10.28 5.96 -23.71
N ALA A 171 9.90 6.63 -24.81
CA ALA A 171 10.84 7.25 -25.73
C ALA A 171 11.63 8.41 -25.09
N LYS A 172 10.98 9.23 -24.25
CA LYS A 172 11.61 10.38 -23.57
C LYS A 172 12.63 9.95 -22.53
N ILE A 173 12.31 8.91 -21.75
CA ILE A 173 13.20 8.35 -20.74
C ILE A 173 14.46 7.79 -21.43
N GLY A 174 14.30 7.04 -22.52
CA GLY A 174 15.43 6.53 -23.30
C GLY A 174 16.36 7.65 -23.80
N ALA A 175 15.78 8.69 -24.39
CA ALA A 175 16.53 9.86 -24.85
C ALA A 175 17.21 10.60 -23.69
N GLY A 176 16.54 10.78 -22.56
CA GLY A 176 17.09 11.46 -21.38
C GLY A 176 18.22 10.68 -20.70
N ILE A 177 18.13 9.34 -20.66
CA ILE A 177 19.22 8.46 -20.20
C ILE A 177 20.45 8.62 -21.10
N ALA A 178 20.26 8.59 -22.42
CA ALA A 178 21.34 8.75 -23.40
C ALA A 178 21.98 10.15 -23.32
N ALA A 179 21.15 11.20 -23.25
CA ALA A 179 21.62 12.59 -23.15
C ALA A 179 22.44 12.85 -21.88
N ARG A 180 22.17 12.14 -20.79
CA ARG A 180 22.96 12.19 -19.55
C ARG A 180 24.17 11.27 -19.54
N GLY A 181 24.40 10.49 -20.60
CA GLY A 181 25.50 9.52 -20.67
C GLY A 181 25.42 8.43 -19.60
N LEU A 182 24.21 8.09 -19.13
CA LEU A 182 24.05 7.11 -18.05
C LEU A 182 24.34 5.70 -18.57
N LYS A 183 25.21 4.99 -17.84
CA LYS A 183 25.47 3.57 -18.05
C LYS A 183 24.27 2.71 -17.62
N PRO A 184 24.15 1.45 -18.08
CA PRO A 184 23.00 0.59 -17.78
C PRO A 184 22.70 0.41 -16.28
N ASP A 185 23.74 0.25 -15.46
CA ASP A 185 23.65 0.15 -13.99
C ASP A 185 23.08 1.44 -13.37
N ALA A 186 23.59 2.60 -13.79
CA ALA A 186 23.08 3.90 -13.36
C ALA A 186 21.62 4.14 -13.81
N ALA A 187 21.25 3.62 -14.99
CA ALA A 187 19.87 3.68 -15.48
C ALA A 187 18.91 2.76 -14.70
N VAL A 188 19.39 1.62 -14.20
CA VAL A 188 18.62 0.76 -13.27
C VAL A 188 18.46 1.46 -11.92
N ALA A 189 19.53 2.04 -11.38
CA ALA A 189 19.50 2.80 -10.14
C ALA A 189 18.54 4.00 -10.23
N LEU A 190 18.55 4.75 -11.35
CA LEU A 190 17.61 5.84 -11.59
C LEU A 190 16.16 5.37 -11.49
N ARG A 191 15.81 4.23 -12.10
CA ARG A 191 14.44 3.70 -12.08
C ARG A 191 14.00 3.31 -10.67
N SER A 192 14.85 2.62 -9.92
CA SER A 192 14.52 2.18 -8.57
C SER A 192 14.46 3.35 -7.58
N GLU A 193 15.35 4.34 -7.70
CA GLU A 193 15.32 5.57 -6.91
C GLU A 193 14.12 6.45 -7.25
N ALA A 194 13.77 6.56 -8.54
CA ALA A 194 12.61 7.32 -8.97
C ALA A 194 11.32 6.69 -8.44
N LEU A 195 11.15 5.36 -8.52
CA LEU A 195 9.99 4.68 -7.95
C LEU A 195 9.91 4.88 -6.43
N ALA A 196 11.02 4.71 -5.71
CA ALA A 196 11.05 4.94 -4.26
C ALA A 196 10.68 6.38 -3.89
N THR A 197 11.07 7.35 -4.71
CA THR A 197 10.67 8.75 -4.54
C THR A 197 9.18 8.92 -4.73
N MET A 198 8.63 8.41 -5.84
CA MET A 198 7.22 8.60 -6.21
C MET A 198 6.25 8.04 -5.18
N VAL A 199 6.53 6.86 -4.63
CA VAL A 199 5.64 6.25 -3.65
C VAL A 199 5.63 7.01 -2.31
N LYS A 200 6.64 7.83 -2.02
CA LYS A 200 6.67 8.67 -0.82
C LYS A 200 5.88 9.97 -0.97
N LEU A 201 5.49 10.34 -2.19
CA LEU A 201 4.80 11.61 -2.46
C LEU A 201 3.33 11.60 -2.03
N GLY A 202 2.71 10.42 -1.95
CA GLY A 202 1.31 10.29 -1.56
C GLY A 202 0.67 9.01 -2.08
N PRO A 203 -0.65 8.88 -1.97
CA PRO A 203 -1.41 7.72 -2.43
C PRO A 203 -1.17 7.43 -3.91
N PRO A 204 -0.96 6.16 -4.34
CA PRO A 204 -0.57 5.85 -5.71
C PRO A 204 -1.54 6.37 -6.77
N ALA A 205 -2.85 6.37 -6.49
CA ALA A 205 -3.86 6.91 -7.38
C ALA A 205 -3.72 8.43 -7.58
N GLY A 206 -3.52 9.18 -6.50
CA GLY A 206 -3.27 10.63 -6.56
C GLY A 206 -1.96 10.96 -7.29
N VAL A 207 -0.90 10.19 -7.04
CA VAL A 207 0.39 10.38 -7.73
C VAL A 207 0.23 10.14 -9.23
N MET A 208 -0.48 9.08 -9.62
CA MET A 208 -0.77 8.79 -11.02
C MET A 208 -1.66 9.85 -11.68
N ALA A 209 -2.61 10.44 -10.95
CA ALA A 209 -3.41 11.55 -11.45
C ALA A 209 -2.53 12.77 -11.80
N SER A 210 -1.60 13.15 -10.91
CA SER A 210 -0.60 14.20 -11.20
C SER A 210 0.29 13.84 -12.40
N CYS A 211 0.72 12.58 -12.51
CA CYS A 211 1.52 12.09 -13.62
C CYS A 211 0.78 12.22 -14.96
N VAL A 212 -0.47 11.73 -15.02
CA VAL A 212 -1.32 11.81 -16.22
C VAL A 212 -1.57 13.27 -16.61
N ALA A 213 -1.88 14.14 -15.64
CA ALA A 213 -2.11 15.55 -15.88
C ALA A 213 -0.88 16.26 -16.48
N ARG A 214 0.34 15.86 -16.06
CA ARG A 214 1.59 16.47 -16.52
C ARG A 214 2.12 15.88 -17.84
N PHE A 215 1.98 14.58 -18.04
CA PHE A 215 2.75 13.86 -19.06
C PHE A 215 1.92 13.20 -20.17
N THR A 216 0.59 13.17 -20.07
CA THR A 216 -0.25 12.75 -21.19
C THR A 216 -0.25 13.82 -22.28
N PRO A 217 0.04 13.48 -23.55
CA PRO A 217 -0.06 14.43 -24.65
C PRO A 217 -1.45 15.05 -24.73
N LYS A 218 -1.53 16.37 -24.80
CA LYS A 218 -2.76 17.09 -25.14
C LYS A 218 -2.83 17.12 -26.67
N GLY A 219 -3.91 16.57 -27.23
CA GLY A 219 -4.17 16.55 -28.67
C GLY A 219 -4.30 17.94 -29.25
#